data_AF-A0A379AWB8-F1
#
_entry.id   AF-A0A379AWB8-F1
#
_cell.length_a   1.000
_cell.length_b   1.000
_cell.length_c   1.000
_cell.angle_alpha   90.00
_cell.angle_beta   90.00
_cell.angle_gamma   90.00
#
_symmetry.space_group_name_H-M   'P 1'
#
loop_
_entity.id
_entity.type
_entity.pdbx_description
1 polymer ?
#
loop_
_entity_poly.entity_id
_entity_poly.type
_entity_poly.pdbx_seq_one_letter_code
_entity_poly.pdbx_strand_id
1 'polypeptide(L)' 'MPNLKEQQIRQQALQFAIDNNRLEGLYLSQEMLHYFQKWVMGEITISELKVKTNEIS' A
#
# COMPACT_ATOMS: atom_id res chain seq x y z
N MET A 1 8.64 13.76 -2.82
CA MET A 1 7.28 13.38 -3.25
C MET A 1 7.35 12.80 -4.65
N PRO A 2 6.65 11.69 -4.93
CA PRO A 2 6.69 10.99 -6.21
C PRO A 2 6.09 11.87 -7.31
N ASN A 3 6.57 11.70 -8.54
CA ASN A 3 5.90 12.30 -9.69
C ASN A 3 4.59 11.55 -10.02
N LEU A 4 3.74 12.11 -10.88
CA LEU A 4 2.45 11.52 -11.22
C LEU A 4 2.56 10.10 -11.77
N LYS A 5 3.58 9.83 -12.60
CA LYS A 5 3.81 8.49 -13.17
C LYS A 5 4.17 7.48 -12.09
N GLU A 6 5.03 7.86 -11.16
CA GLU A 6 5.41 7.02 -10.03
C GLU A 6 4.23 6.75 -9.10
N GLN A 7 3.42 7.76 -8.80
CA GLN A 7 2.19 7.61 -8.01
C GLN A 7 1.20 6.63 -8.67
N GLN A 8 1.01 6.74 -10.00
CA GLN A 8 0.18 5.81 -10.77
C GLN A 8 0.70 4.37 -10.69
N ILE A 9 2.02 4.17 -10.85
CA ILE A 9 2.65 2.85 -10.72
C ILE A 9 2.43 2.27 -9.32
N ARG A 10 2.62 3.07 -8.26
CA ARG A 10 2.39 2.65 -6.87
C ARG A 10 0.92 2.29 -6.63
N GLN A 11 -0.01 3.09 -7.12
CA GLN A 11 -1.45 2.83 -7.00
C GLN A 11 -1.86 1.55 -7.73
N GLN A 12 -1.32 1.31 -8.93
CA GLN A 12 -1.56 0.07 -9.68
C GLN A 12 -1.03 -1.15 -8.91
N ALA A 13 0.20 -1.08 -8.39
CA ALA A 13 0.78 -2.16 -7.61
C ALA A 13 -0.04 -2.48 -6.36
N LEU A 14 -0.53 -1.46 -5.65
CA LEU A 14 -1.41 -1.62 -4.50
C LEU A 14 -2.73 -2.31 -4.89
N GLN A 15 -3.35 -1.86 -5.98
CA GLN A 15 -4.62 -2.44 -6.45
C GLN A 15 -4.46 -3.93 -6.81
N PHE A 16 -3.39 -4.28 -7.54
CA PHE A 16 -3.07 -5.67 -7.85
C PHE A 16 -2.92 -6.53 -6.59
N ALA A 17 -2.22 -6.03 -5.56
CA ALA A 17 -2.03 -6.78 -4.32
C ALA A 17 -3.37 -6.97 -3.56
N ILE A 18 -4.22 -5.94 -3.53
CA ILE A 18 -5.56 -6.02 -2.91
C ILE A 18 -6.44 -7.03 -3.65
N ASP A 19 -6.43 -6.99 -4.98
CA ASP A 19 -7.25 -7.90 -5.78
C ASP A 19 -6.78 -9.35 -5.64
N ASN A 20 -5.48 -9.60 -5.61
CA ASN A 20 -4.92 -10.92 -5.33
C ASN A 20 -5.34 -11.44 -3.94
N ASN A 21 -5.25 -10.61 -2.91
CA ASN A 21 -5.71 -10.99 -1.57
C ASN A 21 -7.21 -11.30 -1.57
N ARG A 22 -8.02 -10.49 -2.26
CA ARG A 22 -9.47 -10.70 -2.38
C ARG A 22 -9.82 -12.02 -3.06
N LEU A 23 -9.06 -12.44 -4.08
CA LEU A 23 -9.25 -13.74 -4.74
C LEU A 23 -9.07 -14.91 -3.76
N GLU A 24 -8.17 -14.76 -2.80
CA GLU A 24 -7.91 -15.74 -1.72
C GLU A 24 -8.85 -15.56 -0.51
N GLY A 25 -9.82 -14.63 -0.58
CA GLY A 25 -10.72 -14.32 0.55
C GLY A 25 -10.06 -13.55 1.70
N LEU A 26 -8.88 -12.97 1.47
CA LEU A 26 -8.12 -12.18 2.44
C LEU A 26 -8.44 -10.69 2.28
N TYR A 27 -8.65 -9.99 3.39
CA TYR A 27 -8.98 -8.57 3.40
C TYR A 27 -7.99 -7.79 4.27
N LEU A 28 -7.52 -6.66 3.75
CA LEU A 28 -6.66 -5.76 4.51
C LEU A 28 -7.48 -4.96 5.52
N SER A 29 -6.91 -4.71 6.69
CA SER A 29 -7.49 -3.78 7.66
C SER A 29 -7.48 -2.35 7.11
N GLN A 30 -8.38 -1.51 7.62
CA GLN A 30 -8.41 -0.09 7.25
C GLN A 30 -7.10 0.62 7.60
N GLU A 31 -6.45 0.21 8.70
CA GLU A 31 -5.16 0.75 9.09
C GLU A 31 -4.05 0.39 8.09
N MET A 32 -4.01 -0.86 7.59
CA MET A 32 -3.07 -1.23 6.53
C MET A 32 -3.30 -0.40 5.27
N LEU A 33 -4.56 -0.27 4.83
CA LEU A 33 -4.93 0.52 3.65
C LEU A 33 -4.48 1.98 3.77
N HIS A 34 -4.60 2.57 4.96
CA HIS A 34 -4.14 3.93 5.24
C HIS A 34 -2.63 4.10 5.00
N TYR A 35 -1.80 3.19 5.52
CA TYR A 35 -0.35 3.27 5.31
C TYR A 35 0.04 3.03 3.85
N PHE A 36 -0.62 2.11 3.16
CA PHE A 36 -0.40 1.91 1.73
C PHE A 36 -0.73 3.18 0.92
N GLN A 37 -1.80 3.88 1.26
CA GLN A 37 -2.16 5.15 0.61
C GLN A 37 -1.11 6.25 0.88
N LYS A 38 -0.62 6.37 2.11
CA LYS A 38 0.50 7.28 2.43
C LYS A 38 1.75 6.98 1.60
N TRP A 39 2.04 5.71 1.36
CA TRP A 39 3.14 5.32 0.49
C TRP A 39 2.87 5.66 -0.99
N VAL A 40 1.64 5.49 -1.49
CA VAL A 40 1.26 5.91 -2.85
C VAL A 40 1.46 7.42 -3.02
N MET A 41 1.00 8.23 -2.06
CA MET A 41 1.19 9.68 -2.02
C MET A 41 2.64 10.09 -1.78
N GLY A 42 3.48 9.14 -1.34
CA GLY A 42 4.88 9.34 -0.96
C GLY A 42 5.07 10.27 0.23
N GLU A 43 4.11 10.26 1.15
CA GLU A 43 4.23 10.79 2.50
C GLU A 43 5.15 9.92 3.35
N ILE A 44 5.25 8.62 3.02
CA ILE A 44 6.18 7.67 3.64
C ILE A 44 6.97 6.91 2.57
N THR A 45 8.15 6.45 2.95
CA THR A 45 9.02 5.58 2.17
C THR A 45 8.53 4.13 2.20
N ILE A 46 9.04 3.30 1.28
CA ILE A 46 8.76 1.85 1.30
C ILE A 46 9.31 1.19 2.57
N SER A 47 10.42 1.69 3.12
CA SER A 47 11.02 1.16 4.36
C SER A 47 10.12 1.42 5.56
N GLU A 48 9.56 2.63 5.67
CA GLU A 48 8.60 2.98 6.73
C GLU A 48 7.30 2.17 6.59
N LEU A 49 6.81 1.99 5.35
CA LEU A 49 5.65 1.14 5.11
C LEU A 49 5.88 -0.29 5.63
N LYS A 50 7.03 -0.90 5.36
CA LYS A 50 7.36 -2.26 5.84
C LYS A 50 7.36 -2.37 7.36
N VAL A 51 7.88 -1.36 8.05
CA VAL A 51 7.84 -1.31 9.52
C VAL A 51 6.38 -1.26 9.99
N LYS A 52 5.56 -0.39 9.40
CA LYS A 52 4.14 -0.26 9.76
C LYS A 52 3.31 -1.49 9.47
N THR A 53 3.52 -2.18 8.35
CA THR A 53 2.80 -3.42 8.06
C THR A 53 3.17 -4.54 9.02
N ASN A 54 4.44 -4.60 9.48
CA ASN A 54 4.87 -5.57 10.48
C ASN A 54 4.30 -5.30 11.89
N GLU A 55 4.03 -4.04 12.24
CA GLU A 55 3.40 -3.68 13.52
C GLU A 55 1.91 -4.06 13.58
N ILE A 56 1.25 -4.18 12.42
CA ILE A 56 -0.18 -4.47 12.30
C ILE A 56 -0.46 -5.98 12.16
N SER A 57 0.53 -6.76 11.70
CA SER A 57 0.41 -8.20 11.44
C SER A 57 0.57 -9.02 12.71
#